data_AF-A0A418AG32-F1
#
_entry.id   AF-A0A418AG32-F1
#
_cell.length_a   1.000
_cell.length_b   1.000
_cell.length_c   1.000
_cell.angle_alpha   90.00
_cell.angle_beta   90.00
_cell.angle_gamma   90.00
#
_symmetry.space_group_name_H-M   'P 1'
#
loop_
_entity.id
_entity.type
_entity.pdbx_description
1 polymer ?
#
loop_
_entity_poly.entity_id
_entity_poly.type
_entity_poly.pdbx_seq_one_letter_code
_entity_poly.pdbx_strand_id
1 'polypeptide(L)' 'GTFRNLLIFVKDNCPSHMTYNSVLIYAANGTNLFRLPPNSTHLLKPLDVALFRTFKPNIANRVNR' A
#
# COMPACT_ATOMS: atom_id res chain seq x y z
N GLY A 1 -27.34 -6.96 -12.77
CA GLY A 1 -26.11 -7.43 -12.09
C GLY A 1 -25.55 -6.28 -11.30
N THR A 2 -25.44 -6.42 -9.98
CA THR A 2 -25.00 -5.33 -9.10
C THR A 2 -23.47 -5.29 -9.10
N PHE A 3 -22.88 -4.30 -9.77
CA PHE A 3 -21.45 -4.02 -9.65
C PHE A 3 -21.20 -3.48 -8.23
N ARG A 4 -20.79 -4.37 -7.32
CA ARG A 4 -20.29 -3.95 -6.01
C ARG A 4 -18.98 -3.23 -6.23
N ASN A 5 -18.87 -1.98 -5.76
CA ASN A 5 -17.61 -1.22 -5.79
C ASN A 5 -16.50 -2.05 -5.12
N LEU A 6 -15.54 -2.51 -5.91
CA LEU A 6 -14.44 -3.34 -5.44
C LEU A 6 -13.38 -2.44 -4.79
N LEU A 7 -13.44 -2.25 -3.48
CA LEU A 7 -12.39 -1.53 -2.77
C LEU A 7 -11.16 -2.44 -2.59
N ILE A 8 -10.03 -2.08 -3.20
CA ILE A 8 -8.78 -2.84 -3.12
C ILE A 8 -7.75 -2.09 -2.29
N PHE A 9 -7.25 -2.74 -1.25
CA PHE A 9 -6.09 -2.28 -0.49
C PHE A 9 -4.82 -2.96 -1.01
N VAL A 10 -3.93 -2.17 -1.62
CA VAL A 10 -2.61 -2.64 -2.06
C VAL A 10 -1.61 -2.44 -0.93
N LYS A 11 -1.09 -3.55 -0.38
CA LYS A 11 -0.14 -3.52 0.74
C LYS A 11 1.16 -4.27 0.43
N ASP A 12 2.21 -3.83 1.11
CA ASP A 12 3.45 -4.57 1.22
C ASP A 12 3.25 -5.79 2.13
N ASN A 13 4.02 -6.86 1.89
CA ASN A 13 3.95 -8.08 2.67
C ASN A 13 4.70 -7.95 4.02
N CYS A 14 4.66 -6.77 4.65
CA CYS A 14 5.33 -6.50 5.91
C CYS A 14 4.63 -7.30 7.03
N PRO A 15 5.34 -8.14 7.81
CA PRO A 15 4.71 -8.99 8.83
C PRO A 15 3.89 -8.23 9.87
N SER A 16 4.30 -7.01 10.24
CA SER A 16 3.55 -6.16 11.16
C SER A 16 2.22 -5.64 10.59
N HIS A 17 2.06 -5.63 9.26
CA HIS A 17 0.85 -5.20 8.56
C HIS A 17 -0.13 -6.35 8.30
N MET A 18 0.35 -7.60 8.39
CA MET A 18 -0.34 -8.81 7.93
C MET A 18 -0.62 -9.75 9.10
N THR A 19 -1.27 -9.22 10.13
CA THR A 19 -1.74 -10.01 11.27
C THR A 19 -3.08 -10.66 10.95
N TYR A 20 -3.42 -11.74 11.65
CA TYR A 20 -4.73 -12.39 11.51
C TYR A 20 -5.89 -11.40 11.69
N ASN A 21 -5.77 -10.49 12.67
CA ASN A 21 -6.77 -9.47 12.93
C ASN A 21 -6.93 -8.48 11.76
N SER A 22 -5.84 -8.08 11.10
CA SER A 22 -5.95 -7.15 9.97
C SER A 22 -6.72 -7.78 8.81
N VAL A 23 -6.46 -9.05 8.50
CA VAL A 23 -7.18 -9.81 7.46
C VAL A 23 -8.68 -9.89 7.75
N LEU A 24 -9.06 -10.16 9.00
CA LEU A 24 -10.46 -10.19 9.41
C LEU A 24 -11.16 -8.84 9.24
N ILE A 25 -10.48 -7.74 9.60
CA ILE A 25 -11.01 -6.39 9.42
C ILE A 25 -11.22 -6.07 7.94
N TYR A 26 -10.29 -6.45 7.06
CA TYR A 26 -10.47 -6.22 5.62
C TYR A 26 -11.67 -6.98 5.06
N ALA A 27 -11.84 -8.25 5.45
CA ALA A 27 -12.97 -9.07 5.04
C ALA A 27 -14.31 -8.51 5.56
N ALA A 28 -14.37 -8.11 6.82
CA ALA A 28 -15.57 -7.55 7.44
C ALA A 28 -16.03 -6.25 6.77
N ASN A 29 -15.09 -5.44 6.27
CA ASN A 29 -15.38 -4.20 5.56
C ASN A 29 -15.68 -4.39 4.06
N GLY A 30 -15.71 -5.63 3.56
CA GLY A 30 -15.95 -5.92 2.14
C GLY A 30 -14.81 -5.43 1.23
N THR A 31 -13.59 -5.36 1.77
CA THR A 31 -12.41 -4.87 1.07
C THR A 31 -11.49 -6.02 0.70
N ASN A 32 -10.90 -5.97 -0.49
CA ASN A 32 -9.95 -6.97 -0.95
C ASN A 32 -8.52 -6.53 -0.69
N LEU A 33 -7.72 -7.43 -0.12
CA LEU A 33 -6.31 -7.19 0.15
C LEU A 33 -5.47 -7.76 -0.99
N PHE A 34 -4.73 -6.89 -1.68
CA PHE A 34 -3.77 -7.27 -2.71
C PHE A 34 -2.34 -7.16 -2.16
N ARG A 35 -1.65 -8.30 -2.09
CA ARG A 35 -0.27 -8.39 -1.63
C ARG A 35 0.67 -8.24 -2.82
N LEU A 36 1.60 -7.31 -2.69
CA LEU A 36 2.68 -7.17 -3.67
C LEU A 36 3.71 -8.31 -3.49
N PRO A 37 4.36 -8.76 -4.59
CA PRO A 37 5.51 -9.64 -4.50
C PRO A 37 6.58 -9.10 -3.54
N PRO A 38 7.36 -9.96 -2.89
CA PRO A 38 8.51 -9.53 -2.09
C PRO A 38 9.41 -8.56 -2.87
N ASN A 39 9.96 -7.55 -2.19
CA ASN A 39 10.89 -6.56 -2.74
C ASN A 39 10.38 -5.73 -3.94
N SER A 40 9.07 -5.70 -4.20
CA SER A 40 8.49 -5.00 -5.36
C SER A 40 7.81 -3.66 -5.03
N THR A 41 7.86 -3.21 -3.78
CA THR A 41 7.14 -2.00 -3.34
C THR A 41 7.58 -0.74 -4.07
N HIS A 42 8.88 -0.58 -4.27
CA HIS A 42 9.46 0.54 -5.05
C HIS A 42 9.05 0.51 -6.54
N LEU A 43 8.50 -0.60 -7.04
CA LEU A 43 8.08 -0.73 -8.43
C LEU A 43 6.56 -0.65 -8.58
N LEU A 44 5.82 -1.26 -7.67
CA LEU A 44 4.39 -1.53 -7.83
C LEU A 44 3.51 -0.81 -6.82
N LYS A 45 4.05 -0.36 -5.68
CA LYS A 45 3.24 0.30 -4.65
C LYS A 45 2.96 1.74 -5.08
N PRO A 46 1.70 2.11 -5.35
CA PRO A 46 1.39 3.45 -5.88
C PRO A 46 1.85 4.57 -4.94
N LEU A 47 1.77 4.33 -3.63
CA LEU A 47 2.23 5.25 -2.62
C LEU A 47 3.74 5.53 -2.72
N ASP A 48 4.55 4.50 -2.96
CA ASP A 48 6.00 4.65 -3.05
C ASP A 48 6.42 5.30 -4.38
N VAL A 49 5.76 4.91 -5.48
CA VAL A 49 6.13 5.29 -6.85
C VAL A 49 5.58 6.64 -7.26
N ALA A 50 4.29 6.89 -7.01
CA ALA A 50 3.62 8.11 -7.47
C ALA A 50 3.73 9.22 -6.43
N LEU A 51 3.42 8.91 -5.16
CA LEU A 51 3.45 9.90 -4.10
C LEU A 51 4.89 10.14 -3.63
N PHE A 52 5.48 9.22 -2.85
CA PHE A 52 6.75 9.47 -2.16
C PHE A 52 7.92 9.79 -3.08
N ARG A 53 7.98 9.22 -4.28
CA ARG A 53 9.01 9.58 -5.28
C ARG A 53 9.05 11.08 -5.57
N THR A 54 7.90 11.76 -5.64
CA THR A 54 7.85 13.20 -5.91
C THR A 54 8.27 14.04 -4.69
N PHE A 55 8.11 13.51 -3.47
CA PHE A 55 8.52 14.19 -2.24
C PHE A 55 10.01 14.03 -1.92
N LYS A 56 10.63 12.90 -2.30
CA LYS A 56 12.04 12.59 -1.96
C LYS A 56 13.03 13.72 -2.30
N PRO A 57 13.01 14.35 -3.50
CA PRO A 57 13.94 15.44 -3.82
C PRO A 57 13.77 16.66 -2.92
N ASN A 58 12.52 17.04 -2.62
CA ASN A 58 12.22 18.20 -1.78
C ASN A 58 12.69 17.99 -0.34
N ILE A 59 12.54 16.78 0.18
CA ILE A 59 13.03 16.42 1.52
C ILE A 59 14.56 16.41 1.53
N ALA A 60 15.20 15.78 0.54
CA ALA A 60 16.66 15.75 0.45
C ALA A 60 17.27 17.16 0.41
N ASN A 61 16.69 18.07 -0.37
CA ASN A 61 17.12 19.46 -0.45
C ASN A 61 16.93 20.24 0.87
N ARG A 62 16.01 19.82 1.74
CA ARG A 62 15.80 20.43 3.06
C ARG A 62 16.73 19.88 4.13
N VAL A 63 17.13 18.62 4.03
CA VAL A 63 18.04 17.96 4.99
C VAL A 63 19.50 18.31 4.72
N ASN A 64 19.87 18.52 3.45
CA ASN A 64 21.24 18.87 3.05
C ASN A 64 21.53 20.39 3.09
N ARG A 65 20.64 21.17 3.70
CA ARG A 65 20.82 22.60 3.98
C ARG A 65 21.11 22.78 5.46
#